data_AF-A0A0V0XSD5-F1
#
_entry.id   AF-A0A0V0XSD5-F1
#
_cell.length_a   1.000
_cell.length_b   1.000
_cell.length_c   1.000
_cell.angle_alpha   90.00
_cell.angle_beta   90.00
_cell.angle_gamma   90.00
#
_symmetry.space_group_name_H-M   'P 1'
#
loop_
_entity.id
_entity.type
_entity.pdbx_description
1 polymer ?
#
loop_
_entity_poly.entity_id
_entity_poly.type
_entity_poly.pdbx_seq_one_letter_code
_entity_poly.pdbx_strand_id
1 'polypeptide(L)'
;MAEIEIRSTQHFWSVLVSLEPVKEEVFSMLLGQHDALFRRGFDFYKQRASNVDSDVESLRSISVSSTVIDFVNEASRLLNLDFMQTYEMFSSFLVYDYSGERRDMDDLLIESDCRQSFLCDLICFYNRQLSYLAKCLVEVVRCIVSDQSPYHSVLERYAVRYVGEESFIDGMIREYERVVQFSPPDDLLNGIYVEHHLILQCELVNLIIWVYHIFSVNSDQVLSTAQMLRGAWKLSNRFDREANIRQRIRAVNALENFLMVKLCDIELLSLNFNAGDQDDEQSCSLFEHWFEKEFCSKFQAVVISLCPCPKHSCVHMLWALNRELCRLIGDREQWRCGD
;
A
#
# COMPACT_ATOMS: atom_id res chain seq x y z
N MET A 1 -29.82 15.95 13.32
CA MET A 1 -28.94 15.14 12.46
C MET A 1 -27.68 14.91 13.26
N ALA A 2 -27.33 13.66 13.58
CA ALA A 2 -26.06 13.39 14.24
C ALA A 2 -24.93 13.73 13.25
N GLU A 3 -24.04 14.65 13.63
CA GLU A 3 -22.78 14.88 12.92
C GLU A 3 -22.00 13.56 12.94
N ILE A 4 -21.85 12.95 11.77
CA ILE A 4 -20.93 11.82 11.60
C ILE A 4 -19.54 12.46 11.58
N GLU A 5 -18.85 12.41 12.71
CA GLU A 5 -17.45 12.81 12.79
C GLU A 5 -16.60 11.60 12.42
N ILE A 6 -15.85 11.69 11.32
CA ILE A 6 -14.91 10.63 10.96
C ILE A 6 -13.63 10.79 11.78
N ARG A 7 -13.39 9.76 12.59
CA ARG A 7 -12.40 9.74 13.67
C ARG A 7 -11.16 8.93 13.34
N SER A 8 -11.26 8.06 12.33
CA SER A 8 -10.19 7.18 11.85
C SER A 8 -10.50 6.71 10.43
N THR A 9 -9.48 6.25 9.70
CA THR A 9 -9.67 5.69 8.35
C THR A 9 -10.53 4.43 8.37
N GLN A 10 -10.52 3.68 9.48
CA GLN A 10 -11.44 2.56 9.71
C GLN A 10 -12.90 3.00 9.74
N HIS A 11 -13.20 4.13 10.38
CA HIS A 11 -14.57 4.63 10.40
C HIS A 11 -15.00 5.09 9.01
N PHE A 12 -14.11 5.78 8.27
CA PHE A 12 -14.35 6.13 6.87
C PHE A 12 -14.69 4.89 6.03
N TRP A 13 -13.87 3.83 6.15
CA TRP A 13 -14.11 2.56 5.48
C TRP A 13 -15.51 2.01 5.76
N SER A 14 -15.92 2.00 7.04
CA SER A 14 -17.23 1.47 7.42
C SER A 14 -18.42 2.23 6.80
N VAL A 15 -18.27 3.55 6.59
CA VAL A 15 -19.27 4.36 5.89
C VAL A 15 -19.27 4.04 4.40
N LEU A 16 -18.08 3.92 3.80
CA LEU A 16 -17.89 3.64 2.38
C LEU A 16 -18.51 2.31 1.92
N VAL A 17 -18.39 1.26 2.75
CA VAL A 17 -18.93 -0.08 2.43
C VAL A 17 -20.24 -0.42 3.15
N SER A 18 -20.91 0.57 3.74
CA SER A 18 -22.18 0.36 4.45
C SER A 18 -23.25 -0.21 3.52
N LEU A 19 -24.01 -1.20 4.01
CA LEU A 19 -25.23 -1.68 3.33
C LEU A 19 -26.35 -0.64 3.34
N GLU A 20 -26.30 0.29 4.30
CA GLU A 20 -27.20 1.42 4.40
C GLU A 20 -26.40 2.70 4.11
N PRO A 21 -26.28 3.10 2.83
CA PRO A 21 -25.46 4.24 2.47
C PRO A 21 -26.09 5.54 3.00
N VAL A 22 -25.24 6.40 3.56
CA VAL A 22 -25.62 7.79 3.81
C VAL A 22 -25.83 8.52 2.49
N LYS A 23 -26.52 9.66 2.52
CA LYS A 23 -26.72 10.49 1.33
C LYS A 23 -25.39 10.94 0.72
N GLU A 24 -25.32 11.04 -0.60
CA GLU A 24 -24.10 11.40 -1.34
C GLU A 24 -23.55 12.77 -0.91
N GLU A 25 -24.39 13.74 -0.53
CA GLU A 25 -23.93 15.04 -0.04
C GLU A 25 -23.23 14.93 1.33
N VAL A 26 -23.73 14.04 2.20
CA VAL A 26 -23.12 13.76 3.50
C VAL A 26 -21.79 13.05 3.29
N PHE A 27 -21.75 12.05 2.40
CA PHE A 27 -20.51 11.38 2.04
C PHE A 27 -19.48 12.34 1.43
N SER A 28 -19.91 13.25 0.55
CA SER A 28 -19.04 14.25 -0.06
C SER A 28 -18.44 15.21 0.97
N MET A 29 -19.24 15.64 1.96
CA MET A 29 -18.75 16.45 3.07
C MET A 29 -17.73 15.70 3.93
N LEU A 30 -17.99 14.43 4.21
CA LEU A 30 -17.08 13.55 4.95
C LEU A 30 -15.76 13.32 4.22
N LEU A 31 -15.80 13.09 2.92
CA LEU A 31 -14.64 12.99 2.06
C LEU A 31 -13.88 14.32 2.00
N GLY A 32 -14.59 15.45 1.95
CA GLY A 32 -13.99 16.79 2.01
C GLY A 32 -13.19 17.04 3.30
N GLN A 33 -13.66 16.54 4.45
CA GLN A 33 -12.91 16.59 5.71
C GLN A 33 -11.60 15.78 5.67
N HIS A 34 -11.55 14.74 4.83
CA HIS A 34 -10.41 13.84 4.67
C HIS A 34 -9.68 14.04 3.34
N ASP A 35 -9.96 15.14 2.63
CA ASP A 35 -9.50 15.34 1.26
C ASP A 35 -7.98 15.23 1.15
N ALA A 36 -7.25 15.84 2.08
CA ALA A 36 -5.79 15.80 2.08
C ALA A 36 -5.23 14.37 2.20
N LEU A 37 -5.89 13.51 2.98
CA LEU A 37 -5.51 12.11 3.15
C LEU A 37 -5.73 11.33 1.84
N PHE A 38 -6.92 11.45 1.24
CA PHE A 38 -7.25 10.71 0.02
C PHE A 38 -6.53 11.23 -1.23
N ARG A 39 -6.31 12.53 -1.34
CA ARG A 39 -5.57 13.15 -2.44
C ARG A 39 -4.09 12.80 -2.41
N ARG A 40 -3.47 12.75 -1.22
CA ARG A 40 -2.03 12.45 -1.08
C ARG A 40 -1.76 10.96 -0.89
N GLY A 41 -2.78 10.15 -0.59
CA GLY A 41 -2.63 8.73 -0.32
C GLY A 41 -1.61 8.48 0.80
N PHE A 42 -0.64 7.61 0.53
CA PHE A 42 0.37 7.24 1.51
C PHE A 42 1.41 8.35 1.76
N ASP A 43 1.63 9.26 0.81
CA ASP A 43 2.50 10.44 1.01
C ASP A 43 1.88 11.45 2.00
N PHE A 44 0.62 11.27 2.42
CA PHE A 44 0.03 12.07 3.50
C PHE A 44 0.88 12.01 4.77
N TYR A 45 1.35 10.81 5.12
CA TYR A 45 2.25 10.55 6.24
C TYR A 45 3.68 10.86 5.82
N LYS A 46 4.21 11.96 6.34
CA LYS A 46 5.54 12.46 5.97
C LYS A 46 6.61 11.69 6.73
N GLN A 47 7.78 11.59 6.10
CA GLN A 47 8.97 11.08 6.78
C GLN A 47 9.41 12.02 7.89
N ARG A 48 10.06 11.45 8.90
CA ARG A 48 10.57 12.20 10.04
C ARG A 48 11.64 13.22 9.61
N ALA A 49 11.50 14.46 10.08
CA ALA A 49 12.53 15.49 9.93
C ALA A 49 13.77 15.22 10.81
N SER A 50 14.94 15.70 10.36
CA SER A 50 16.20 15.56 11.11
C SER A 50 16.24 16.39 12.39
N ASN A 51 15.55 17.54 12.38
CA ASN A 51 15.39 18.40 13.54
C ASN A 51 13.90 18.51 13.88
N VAL A 52 13.56 18.32 15.15
CA VAL A 52 12.19 18.39 15.69
C VAL A 52 12.08 19.40 16.85
N ASP A 53 13.10 20.23 17.08
CA ASP A 53 13.17 21.13 18.24
C ASP A 53 11.98 22.09 18.30
N SER A 54 11.58 22.66 17.16
CA SER A 54 10.41 23.55 17.06
C SER A 54 9.10 22.83 17.41
N ASP A 55 8.97 21.56 17.02
CA ASP A 55 7.77 20.77 17.27
C ASP A 55 7.71 20.35 18.75
N VAL A 56 8.86 20.01 19.33
CA VAL A 56 9.00 19.74 20.77
C VAL A 56 8.65 20.98 21.59
N GLU A 57 9.13 22.17 21.20
CA GLU A 57 8.76 23.43 21.85
C GLU A 57 7.26 23.71 21.72
N SER A 58 6.67 23.41 20.56
CA SER A 58 5.23 23.55 20.33
C SER A 58 4.42 22.66 21.27
N LEU A 59 4.79 21.39 21.45
CA LEU A 59 4.12 20.50 22.40
C LEU A 59 4.31 20.93 23.86
N ARG A 60 5.50 21.42 24.23
CA ARG A 60 5.74 22.00 25.56
C ARG A 60 4.86 23.23 25.81
N SER A 61 4.62 24.05 24.80
CA SER A 61 3.80 25.27 24.93
C SER A 61 2.34 24.98 25.28
N ILE A 62 1.82 23.82 24.87
CA ILE A 62 0.47 23.34 25.21
C ILE A 62 0.47 22.37 26.41
N SER A 63 1.56 22.37 27.19
CA SER A 63 1.70 21.58 28.43
C SER A 63 1.67 20.05 28.25
N VAL A 64 2.13 19.53 27.11
CA VAL A 64 2.42 18.08 27.01
C VAL A 64 3.61 17.72 27.88
N SER A 65 3.50 16.64 28.66
CA SER A 65 4.58 16.19 29.57
C SER A 65 5.84 15.78 28.80
N SER A 66 7.00 15.89 29.46
CA SER A 66 8.26 15.44 28.89
C SER A 66 8.26 13.95 28.57
N THR A 67 7.62 13.13 29.43
CA THR A 67 7.54 11.68 29.25
C THR A 67 6.79 11.31 27.98
N VAL A 68 5.67 11.99 27.70
CA VAL A 68 4.91 11.81 26.45
C VAL A 68 5.70 12.29 25.25
N ILE A 69 6.36 13.46 25.35
CA ILE A 69 7.23 13.97 24.27
C ILE A 69 8.34 12.97 23.93
N ASP A 70 9.00 12.42 24.94
CA ASP A 70 10.07 11.44 24.76
C ASP A 70 9.56 10.13 24.13
N PHE A 71 8.37 9.68 24.53
CA PHE A 71 7.71 8.53 23.92
C PHE A 71 7.35 8.77 22.45
N VAL A 72 6.72 9.90 22.13
CA VAL A 72 6.38 10.28 20.76
C VAL A 72 7.63 10.41 19.90
N ASN A 73 8.70 10.96 20.47
CA ASN A 73 9.98 11.08 19.81
C ASN A 73 10.56 9.70 19.44
N GLU A 74 10.50 8.75 20.37
CA GLU A 74 10.92 7.36 20.14
C GLU A 74 10.05 6.69 19.06
N ALA A 75 8.73 6.75 19.18
CA ALA A 75 7.79 6.18 18.22
C ALA A 75 7.98 6.75 16.81
N SER A 76 8.20 8.07 16.71
CA SER A 76 8.42 8.76 15.43
C SER A 76 9.72 8.32 14.76
N ARG A 77 10.80 8.08 15.52
CA ARG A 77 12.05 7.50 14.98
C ARG A 77 11.83 6.09 14.49
N LEU A 78 11.14 5.29 15.29
CA LEU A 78 10.87 3.88 14.99
C LEU A 78 10.01 3.72 13.73
N LEU A 79 8.97 4.53 13.57
CA LEU A 79 8.08 4.51 12.41
C LEU A 79 8.65 5.26 11.20
N ASN A 80 9.73 6.03 11.39
CA ASN A 80 10.19 7.06 10.46
C ASN A 80 9.07 8.02 10.03
N LEU A 81 8.17 8.36 10.96
CA LEU A 81 7.01 9.22 10.75
C LEU A 81 7.29 10.62 11.31
N ASP A 82 6.78 11.66 10.66
CA ASP A 82 6.80 13.04 11.17
C ASP A 82 6.41 13.12 12.66
N PHE A 83 7.10 13.98 13.40
CA PHE A 83 6.96 14.05 14.85
C PHE A 83 5.56 14.49 15.27
N MET A 84 5.02 15.53 14.65
CA MET A 84 3.68 16.03 14.95
C MET A 84 2.60 15.03 14.49
N GLN A 85 2.76 14.41 13.32
CA GLN A 85 1.84 13.36 12.87
C GLN A 85 1.88 12.13 13.80
N THR A 86 3.04 11.82 14.39
CA THR A 86 3.17 10.75 15.39
C THR A 86 2.43 11.12 16.67
N TYR A 87 2.53 12.37 17.14
CA TYR A 87 1.76 12.86 18.28
C TYR A 87 0.25 12.79 18.04
N GLU A 88 -0.22 13.22 16.86
CA GLU A 88 -1.63 13.15 16.47
C GLU A 88 -2.11 11.68 16.41
N MET A 89 -1.30 10.79 15.85
CA MET A 89 -1.57 9.36 15.81
C MET A 89 -1.67 8.75 17.21
N PHE A 90 -0.73 9.12 18.10
CA PHE A 90 -0.74 8.68 19.49
C PHE A 90 -1.98 9.17 20.23
N SER A 91 -2.33 10.45 20.07
CA SER A 91 -3.53 11.03 20.66
C SER A 91 -4.79 10.32 20.17
N SER A 92 -4.87 10.02 18.86
CA SER A 92 -5.98 9.28 18.27
C SER A 92 -6.07 7.84 18.80
N PHE A 93 -4.93 7.17 18.95
CA PHE A 93 -4.85 5.84 19.56
C PHE A 93 -5.41 5.83 20.98
N LEU A 94 -5.01 6.80 21.83
CA LEU A 94 -5.49 6.91 23.20
C LEU A 94 -7.00 7.12 23.30
N VAL A 95 -7.60 7.83 22.34
CA VAL A 95 -9.04 8.12 22.35
C VAL A 95 -9.86 6.94 21.80
N TYR A 96 -9.37 6.24 20.77
CA TYR A 96 -10.19 5.32 19.98
C TYR A 96 -9.87 3.84 20.13
N ASP A 97 -8.64 3.47 20.49
CA ASP A 97 -8.20 2.07 20.47
C ASP A 97 -7.55 1.61 21.78
N TYR A 98 -7.09 2.55 22.62
CA TYR A 98 -6.54 2.21 23.92
C TYR A 98 -7.62 1.65 24.85
N SER A 99 -7.44 0.38 25.23
CA SER A 99 -8.35 -0.38 26.11
C SER A 99 -7.71 -0.72 27.46
N GLY A 100 -6.53 -0.17 27.75
CA GLY A 100 -5.79 -0.43 28.98
C GLY A 100 -6.34 0.32 30.19
N GLU A 101 -5.57 0.26 31.28
CA GLU A 101 -5.95 0.87 32.54
C GLU A 101 -6.02 2.40 32.44
N ARG A 102 -7.01 2.99 33.13
CA ARG A 102 -7.14 4.44 33.30
C ARG A 102 -6.17 4.92 34.38
N ARG A 103 -4.88 4.94 34.05
CA ARG A 103 -3.79 5.51 34.85
C ARG A 103 -3.28 6.79 34.21
N ASP A 104 -2.50 7.56 34.98
CA ASP A 104 -1.77 8.69 34.42
C ASP A 104 -0.79 8.18 33.35
N MET A 105 -0.71 8.92 32.23
CA MET A 105 0.15 8.52 31.12
C MET A 105 1.63 8.61 31.47
N ASP A 106 2.02 9.53 32.35
CA ASP A 106 3.41 9.63 32.78
C ASP A 106 3.83 8.38 33.57
N ASP A 107 2.95 7.89 34.46
CA ASP A 107 3.22 6.66 35.23
C ASP A 107 3.36 5.44 34.30
N LEU A 108 2.46 5.31 33.31
CA LEU A 108 2.48 4.20 32.35
C LEU A 108 3.72 4.21 31.45
N LEU A 109 4.17 5.40 31.02
CA LEU A 109 5.27 5.53 30.06
C LEU A 109 6.66 5.52 30.72
N ILE A 110 6.74 5.63 32.05
CA ILE A 110 7.96 5.42 32.84
C ILE A 110 8.22 3.92 33.06
N GLU A 111 7.16 3.12 33.19
CA GLU A 111 7.26 1.66 33.29
C GLU A 111 7.72 1.07 31.95
N SER A 112 8.93 0.50 31.89
CA SER A 112 9.55 0.00 30.65
C SER A 112 8.66 -1.00 29.89
N ASP A 113 8.06 -1.96 30.60
CA ASP A 113 7.22 -3.00 29.98
C ASP A 113 5.94 -2.38 29.38
N CYS A 114 5.33 -1.44 30.09
CA CYS A 114 4.15 -0.72 29.61
C CYS A 114 4.52 0.16 28.40
N ARG A 115 5.60 0.94 28.49
CA ARG A 115 6.12 1.76 27.39
C ARG A 115 6.35 0.95 26.12
N GLN A 116 6.96 -0.23 26.24
CA GLN A 116 7.20 -1.13 25.12
C GLN A 116 5.91 -1.70 24.53
N SER A 117 4.94 -2.08 25.38
CA SER A 117 3.60 -2.47 24.93
C SER A 117 2.92 -1.35 24.16
N PHE A 118 2.98 -0.11 24.68
CA PHE A 118 2.45 1.08 24.03
C PHE A 118 3.07 1.35 22.66
N LEU A 119 4.40 1.18 22.52
CA LEU A 119 5.06 1.29 21.23
C LEU A 119 4.50 0.25 20.24
N CYS A 120 4.39 -1.01 20.66
CA CYS A 120 3.84 -2.06 19.82
C CYS A 120 2.40 -1.76 19.39
N ASP A 121 1.54 -1.36 20.33
CA ASP A 121 0.13 -1.06 20.07
C ASP A 121 -0.03 0.14 19.14
N LEU A 122 0.76 1.19 19.34
CA LEU A 122 0.75 2.37 18.46
C LEU A 122 1.18 2.02 17.03
N ILE A 123 2.20 1.17 16.86
CA ILE A 123 2.62 0.70 15.53
C ILE A 123 1.52 -0.14 14.87
N CYS A 124 0.88 -1.03 15.64
CA CYS A 124 -0.25 -1.82 15.14
C CYS A 124 -1.41 -0.92 14.74
N PHE A 125 -1.70 0.14 15.52
CA PHE A 125 -2.71 1.13 15.21
C PHE A 125 -2.38 1.90 13.92
N TYR A 126 -1.12 2.33 13.75
CA TYR A 126 -0.65 2.99 12.53
C TYR A 126 -0.81 2.07 11.29
N ASN A 127 -0.33 0.83 11.38
CA ASN A 127 -0.49 -0.16 10.31
C ASN A 127 -1.96 -0.42 9.98
N ARG A 128 -2.84 -0.38 10.99
CA ARG A 128 -4.28 -0.51 10.80
C ARG A 128 -4.86 0.71 10.05
N GLN A 129 -4.46 1.94 10.38
CA GLN A 129 -4.89 3.13 9.63
C GLN A 129 -4.49 3.03 8.16
N LEU A 130 -3.25 2.64 7.87
CA LEU A 130 -2.76 2.44 6.51
C LEU A 130 -3.50 1.32 5.78
N SER A 131 -3.79 0.21 6.47
CA SER A 131 -4.56 -0.91 5.91
C SER A 131 -5.97 -0.47 5.50
N TYR A 132 -6.63 0.33 6.33
CA TYR A 132 -7.95 0.87 5.98
C TYR A 132 -7.87 1.95 4.90
N LEU A 133 -6.79 2.73 4.83
CA LEU A 133 -6.57 3.65 3.71
C LEU A 133 -6.48 2.88 2.39
N ALA A 134 -5.68 1.80 2.36
CA ALA A 134 -5.57 0.94 1.19
C ALA A 134 -6.92 0.35 0.78
N LYS A 135 -7.73 -0.14 1.75
CA LYS A 135 -9.09 -0.59 1.49
C LYS A 135 -9.97 0.49 0.89
N CYS A 136 -10.00 1.68 1.49
CA CYS A 136 -10.79 2.80 0.96
C CYS A 136 -10.38 3.14 -0.47
N LEU A 137 -9.07 3.16 -0.76
CA LEU A 137 -8.55 3.43 -2.10
C LEU A 137 -8.91 2.32 -3.10
N VAL A 138 -8.97 1.05 -2.68
CA VAL A 138 -9.46 -0.04 -3.52
C VAL A 138 -10.89 0.23 -3.97
N GLU A 139 -11.76 0.70 -3.09
CA GLU A 139 -13.15 1.04 -3.46
C GLU A 139 -13.24 2.27 -4.36
N VAL A 140 -12.38 3.26 -4.13
CA VAL A 140 -12.23 4.42 -5.02
C VAL A 140 -11.88 3.97 -6.43
N VAL A 141 -10.92 3.04 -6.59
CA VAL A 141 -10.51 2.54 -7.91
C VAL A 141 -11.55 1.59 -8.51
N ARG A 142 -12.09 0.68 -7.70
CA ARG A 142 -13.07 -0.33 -8.11
C ARG A 142 -14.35 0.29 -8.68
N CYS A 143 -14.73 1.49 -8.23
CA CYS A 143 -15.89 2.18 -8.76
C CYS A 143 -15.77 2.54 -10.25
N ILE A 144 -14.56 2.58 -10.84
CA ILE A 144 -14.37 2.79 -12.28
C ILE A 144 -14.86 1.58 -13.09
N VAL A 145 -14.71 0.36 -12.55
CA VAL A 145 -15.17 -0.87 -13.21
C VAL A 145 -16.65 -1.13 -12.99
N SER A 146 -17.19 -0.63 -11.88
CA SER A 146 -18.54 -0.91 -11.45
C SER A 146 -19.25 0.33 -10.91
N ASP A 147 -20.39 0.64 -11.53
CA ASP A 147 -21.32 1.71 -11.16
C ASP A 147 -22.23 1.36 -9.97
N GLN A 148 -21.97 0.23 -9.28
CA GLN A 148 -22.81 -0.25 -8.18
C GLN A 148 -22.69 0.60 -6.91
N SER A 149 -21.66 1.45 -6.80
CA SER A 149 -21.47 2.29 -5.62
C SER A 149 -22.47 3.44 -5.60
N PRO A 150 -23.16 3.68 -4.47
CA PRO A 150 -24.03 4.86 -4.31
C PRO A 150 -23.24 6.18 -4.34
N TYR A 151 -21.91 6.12 -4.30
CA TYR A 151 -21.00 7.26 -4.32
C TYR A 151 -20.19 7.34 -5.63
N HIS A 152 -20.57 6.58 -6.66
CA HIS A 152 -19.80 6.43 -7.90
C HIS A 152 -19.33 7.77 -8.48
N SER A 153 -20.22 8.77 -8.59
CA SER A 153 -19.86 10.07 -9.18
C SER A 153 -18.72 10.80 -8.45
N VAL A 154 -18.67 10.67 -7.13
CA VAL A 154 -17.66 11.33 -6.29
C VAL A 154 -16.37 10.53 -6.29
N LEU A 155 -16.48 9.19 -6.17
CA LEU A 155 -15.33 8.30 -6.12
C LEU A 155 -14.58 8.24 -7.45
N GLU A 156 -15.30 8.17 -8.58
CA GLU A 156 -14.71 8.14 -9.92
C GLU A 156 -13.87 9.41 -10.16
N ARG A 157 -14.40 10.58 -9.77
CA ARG A 157 -13.64 11.84 -9.83
C ARG A 157 -12.36 11.78 -9.01
N TYR A 158 -12.37 11.19 -7.82
CA TYR A 158 -11.16 11.03 -7.00
C TYR A 158 -10.17 10.06 -7.64
N ALA A 159 -10.67 8.94 -8.16
CA ALA A 159 -9.85 7.91 -8.77
C ALA A 159 -9.09 8.47 -9.98
N VAL A 160 -9.79 9.10 -10.92
CA VAL A 160 -9.20 9.66 -12.13
C VAL A 160 -8.30 10.86 -11.82
N ARG A 161 -8.71 11.73 -10.90
CA ARG A 161 -7.98 12.97 -10.61
C ARG A 161 -6.72 12.76 -9.78
N TYR A 162 -6.70 11.77 -8.90
CA TYR A 162 -5.61 11.62 -7.93
C TYR A 162 -4.97 10.23 -7.98
N VAL A 163 -5.76 9.15 -7.90
CA VAL A 163 -5.21 7.80 -7.79
C VAL A 163 -4.49 7.37 -9.08
N GLY A 164 -4.96 7.82 -10.24
CA GLY A 164 -4.33 7.58 -11.53
C GLY A 164 -3.10 8.44 -11.82
N GLU A 165 -2.74 9.38 -10.95
CA GLU A 165 -1.52 10.18 -11.14
C GLU A 165 -0.26 9.34 -10.87
N GLU A 166 0.76 9.47 -11.72
CA GLU A 166 2.04 8.75 -11.60
C GLU A 166 2.65 8.90 -10.19
N SER A 167 2.64 10.12 -9.66
CA SER A 167 3.19 10.40 -8.32
C SER A 167 2.45 9.68 -7.19
N PHE A 168 1.15 9.45 -7.34
CA PHE A 168 0.33 8.71 -6.38
C PHE A 168 0.68 7.23 -6.41
N ILE A 169 0.80 6.67 -7.62
CA ILE A 169 1.23 5.29 -7.84
C ILE A 169 2.63 5.07 -7.25
N ASP A 170 3.56 6.00 -7.47
CA ASP A 170 4.89 5.93 -6.87
C ASP A 170 4.85 5.99 -5.34
N GLY A 171 3.99 6.82 -4.76
CA GLY A 171 3.78 6.89 -3.31
C GLY A 171 3.29 5.56 -2.73
N MET A 172 2.36 4.89 -3.41
CA MET A 172 1.89 3.55 -3.04
C MET A 172 3.01 2.50 -3.13
N ILE A 173 3.79 2.52 -4.20
CA ILE A 173 4.93 1.61 -4.40
C ILE A 173 5.97 1.80 -3.28
N ARG A 174 6.35 3.06 -2.99
CA ARG A 174 7.29 3.38 -1.90
C ARG A 174 6.78 2.93 -0.53
N GLU A 175 5.47 3.03 -0.29
CA GLU A 175 4.90 2.59 0.97
C GLU A 175 4.95 1.07 1.12
N TYR A 176 4.65 0.32 0.05
CA TYR A 176 4.84 -1.13 0.07
C TYR A 176 6.31 -1.52 0.25
N GLU A 177 7.24 -0.80 -0.39
CA GLU A 177 8.68 -0.98 -0.19
C GLU A 177 9.07 -0.81 1.28
N ARG A 178 8.63 0.29 1.89
CA ARG A 178 8.86 0.61 3.30
C ARG A 178 8.39 -0.53 4.20
N VAL A 179 7.17 -1.02 3.97
CA VAL A 179 6.59 -2.11 4.76
C VAL A 179 7.40 -3.39 4.62
N VAL A 180 7.77 -3.78 3.39
CA VAL A 180 8.53 -5.03 3.15
C VAL A 180 9.96 -4.96 3.71
N GLN A 181 10.57 -3.78 3.73
CA GLN A 181 11.94 -3.57 4.23
C GLN A 181 12.01 -3.34 5.75
N PHE A 182 10.92 -2.88 6.37
CA PHE A 182 10.92 -2.56 7.78
C PHE A 182 10.97 -3.81 8.66
N SER A 183 11.97 -3.87 9.54
CA SER A 183 12.03 -4.82 10.65
C SER A 183 12.02 -4.03 11.95
N PRO A 184 11.04 -4.24 12.84
CA PRO A 184 11.08 -3.64 14.16
C PRO A 184 12.22 -4.26 14.98
N PRO A 185 12.64 -3.58 16.06
CA PRO A 185 13.43 -4.19 17.13
C PRO A 185 12.87 -5.53 17.62
N ASP A 186 13.76 -6.47 17.96
CA ASP A 186 13.42 -7.86 18.33
C ASP A 186 12.48 -7.94 19.55
N ASP A 187 12.53 -6.95 20.42
CA ASP A 187 11.72 -6.80 21.64
C ASP A 187 10.28 -6.35 21.34
N LEU A 188 10.07 -5.63 20.23
CA LEU A 188 8.73 -5.26 19.76
C LEU A 188 8.08 -6.34 18.87
N LEU A 189 8.85 -7.36 18.49
CA LEU A 189 8.37 -8.40 17.58
C LEU A 189 7.54 -9.45 18.33
N ASN A 190 6.23 -9.41 18.13
CA ASN A 190 5.27 -10.41 18.64
C ASN A 190 4.26 -10.83 17.57
N GLY A 191 3.48 -11.88 17.83
CA GLY A 191 2.50 -12.41 16.87
C GLY A 191 1.42 -11.42 16.43
N ILE A 192 1.03 -10.47 17.29
CA ILE A 192 0.04 -9.43 16.98
C ILE A 192 0.59 -8.43 15.98
N TYR A 193 1.81 -7.94 16.23
CA TYR A 193 2.53 -7.07 15.29
C TYR A 193 2.66 -7.77 13.93
N VAL A 194 3.10 -9.02 13.95
CA VAL A 194 3.30 -9.84 12.76
C VAL A 194 2.03 -9.95 11.92
N GLU A 195 0.91 -10.27 12.57
CA GLU A 195 -0.36 -10.37 11.87
C GLU A 195 -0.78 -9.02 11.26
N HIS A 196 -0.71 -7.91 12.00
CA HIS A 196 -1.11 -6.60 11.50
C HIS A 196 -0.23 -6.12 10.35
N HIS A 197 1.07 -6.39 10.43
CA HIS A 197 2.00 -6.05 9.37
C HIS A 197 1.71 -6.88 8.10
N LEU A 198 1.44 -8.18 8.23
CA LEU A 198 1.05 -9.01 7.09
C LEU A 198 -0.30 -8.60 6.49
N ILE A 199 -1.25 -8.15 7.31
CA ILE A 199 -2.52 -7.58 6.83
C ILE A 199 -2.23 -6.34 5.98
N LEU A 200 -1.39 -5.42 6.46
CA LEU A 200 -1.02 -4.23 5.68
C LEU A 200 -0.40 -4.60 4.33
N GLN A 201 0.50 -5.59 4.29
CA GLN A 201 1.05 -6.08 3.03
C GLN A 201 -0.05 -6.61 2.09
N CYS A 202 -1.00 -7.42 2.59
CA CYS A 202 -2.12 -7.87 1.78
C CYS A 202 -2.92 -6.71 1.19
N GLU A 203 -3.27 -5.71 2.00
CA GLU A 203 -4.11 -4.60 1.54
C GLU A 203 -3.37 -3.70 0.53
N LEU A 204 -2.06 -3.48 0.73
CA LEU A 204 -1.24 -2.72 -0.22
C LEU A 204 -1.09 -3.46 -1.55
N VAL A 205 -0.77 -4.75 -1.54
CA VAL A 205 -0.67 -5.54 -2.78
C VAL A 205 -2.01 -5.60 -3.50
N ASN A 206 -3.11 -5.76 -2.76
CA ASN A 206 -4.46 -5.71 -3.33
C ASN A 206 -4.75 -4.34 -3.97
N LEU A 207 -4.38 -3.23 -3.34
CA LEU A 207 -4.50 -1.91 -3.94
C LEU A 207 -3.67 -1.78 -5.23
N ILE A 208 -2.41 -2.22 -5.22
CA ILE A 208 -1.54 -2.17 -6.40
C ILE A 208 -2.17 -2.95 -7.56
N ILE A 209 -2.70 -4.15 -7.29
CA ILE A 209 -3.41 -4.98 -8.28
C ILE A 209 -4.56 -4.19 -8.93
N TRP A 210 -5.40 -3.55 -8.12
CA TRP A 210 -6.55 -2.77 -8.60
C TRP A 210 -6.10 -1.54 -9.40
N VAL A 211 -5.14 -0.78 -8.89
CA VAL A 211 -4.59 0.39 -9.59
C VAL A 211 -4.04 -0.02 -10.96
N TYR A 212 -3.24 -1.08 -11.01
CA TYR A 212 -2.64 -1.56 -12.25
C TYR A 212 -3.69 -2.16 -13.20
N HIS A 213 -4.86 -2.57 -12.71
CA HIS A 213 -5.95 -3.05 -13.55
C HIS A 213 -6.64 -1.91 -14.31
N ILE A 214 -6.63 -0.70 -13.75
CA ILE A 214 -7.43 0.44 -14.24
C ILE A 214 -6.58 1.51 -14.90
N PHE A 215 -5.42 1.81 -14.32
CA PHE A 215 -4.55 2.87 -14.78
C PHE A 215 -3.34 2.29 -15.50
N SER A 216 -2.89 3.02 -16.52
CA SER A 216 -1.62 2.76 -17.20
C SER A 216 -0.46 2.97 -16.23
N VAL A 217 0.49 2.05 -16.24
CA VAL A 217 1.70 2.11 -15.43
C VAL A 217 2.92 2.12 -16.33
N ASN A 218 3.93 2.92 -15.98
CA ASN A 218 5.15 2.99 -16.77
C ASN A 218 6.11 1.83 -16.43
N SER A 219 7.14 1.67 -17.25
CA SER A 219 8.13 0.59 -17.11
C SER A 219 8.90 0.66 -15.79
N ASP A 220 9.26 1.86 -15.32
CA ASP A 220 9.96 2.04 -14.05
C ASP A 220 9.10 1.59 -12.85
N GLN A 221 7.80 1.87 -12.88
CA GLN A 221 6.83 1.42 -11.88
C GLN A 221 6.64 -0.09 -11.90
N VAL A 222 6.51 -0.69 -13.09
CA VAL A 222 6.44 -2.15 -13.25
C VAL A 222 7.67 -2.82 -12.66
N LEU A 223 8.86 -2.31 -12.99
CA LEU A 223 10.11 -2.89 -12.52
C LEU A 223 10.30 -2.68 -11.01
N SER A 224 10.01 -1.48 -10.50
CA SER A 224 10.09 -1.18 -9.06
C SER A 224 9.15 -2.10 -8.28
N THR A 225 7.92 -2.27 -8.76
CA THR A 225 6.96 -3.21 -8.18
C THR A 225 7.48 -4.63 -8.20
N ALA A 226 7.92 -5.14 -9.35
CA ALA A 226 8.44 -6.50 -9.49
C ALA A 226 9.62 -6.77 -8.53
N GLN A 227 10.52 -5.79 -8.36
CA GLN A 227 11.69 -5.95 -7.49
C GLN A 227 11.33 -6.16 -6.01
N MET A 228 10.19 -5.63 -5.56
CA MET A 228 9.71 -5.78 -4.19
C MET A 228 9.00 -7.12 -3.93
N LEU A 229 8.44 -7.75 -4.96
CA LEU A 229 7.65 -8.99 -4.88
C LEU A 229 8.52 -10.24 -4.73
N ARG A 230 9.38 -10.26 -3.70
CA ARG A 230 10.32 -11.36 -3.43
C ARG A 230 9.83 -12.31 -2.33
N GLY A 231 8.53 -12.31 -2.06
CA GLY A 231 7.90 -13.19 -1.08
C GLY A 231 7.64 -12.49 0.24
N ALA A 232 6.50 -12.84 0.82
CA ALA A 232 6.10 -12.43 2.15
C ALA A 232 7.16 -12.81 3.20
N TRP A 233 7.77 -11.78 3.76
CA TRP A 233 8.44 -11.70 5.07
C TRP A 233 9.86 -12.25 5.28
N LYS A 234 10.73 -11.32 5.71
CA LYS A 234 12.03 -11.51 6.38
C LYS A 234 11.96 -11.32 7.90
N LEU A 235 10.76 -11.21 8.46
CA LEU A 235 10.58 -10.66 9.80
C LEU A 235 10.78 -11.66 10.95
N SER A 236 10.62 -12.97 10.71
CA SER A 236 11.21 -14.08 11.51
C SER A 236 10.38 -15.37 11.33
N ASN A 237 11.05 -16.51 11.10
CA ASN A 237 10.40 -17.83 11.06
C ASN A 237 9.85 -18.29 12.43
N ARG A 238 10.07 -17.50 13.51
CA ARG A 238 9.60 -17.82 14.88
C ARG A 238 8.08 -18.01 14.92
N PHE A 239 7.32 -17.28 14.09
CA PHE A 239 5.86 -17.25 14.14
C PHE A 239 5.16 -18.15 13.10
N ASP A 240 5.91 -18.88 12.28
CA ASP A 240 5.38 -19.79 11.24
C ASP A 240 4.50 -20.92 11.82
N ARG A 241 4.58 -21.15 13.13
CA ARG A 241 3.78 -22.17 13.83
C ARG A 241 2.39 -21.69 14.21
N GLU A 242 2.11 -20.39 14.13
CA GLU A 242 0.79 -19.83 14.44
C GLU A 242 -0.15 -19.89 13.22
N ALA A 243 -1.40 -20.33 13.44
CA ALA A 243 -2.31 -20.64 12.35
C ALA A 243 -2.80 -19.39 11.58
N ASN A 244 -3.15 -18.33 12.31
CA ASN A 244 -3.49 -17.00 11.78
C ASN A 244 -2.35 -16.45 10.93
N ILE A 245 -1.12 -16.43 11.46
CA ILE A 245 0.06 -15.89 10.76
C ILE A 245 0.36 -16.70 9.49
N ARG A 246 0.34 -18.03 9.55
CA ARG A 246 0.47 -18.86 8.33
C ARG A 246 -0.57 -18.56 7.27
N GLN A 247 -1.82 -18.33 7.68
CA GLN A 247 -2.88 -17.99 6.73
C GLN A 247 -2.60 -16.65 6.05
N ARG A 248 -2.12 -15.65 6.81
CA ARG A 248 -1.73 -14.34 6.26
C ARG A 248 -0.53 -14.46 5.32
N ILE A 249 0.52 -15.20 5.69
CA ILE A 249 1.67 -15.47 4.81
C ILE A 249 1.21 -16.09 3.49
N ARG A 250 0.28 -17.06 3.53
CA ARG A 250 -0.28 -17.65 2.29
C ARG A 250 -1.05 -16.63 1.46
N ALA A 251 -1.82 -15.75 2.09
CA ALA A 251 -2.57 -14.71 1.40
C ALA A 251 -1.64 -13.69 0.71
N VAL A 252 -0.63 -13.16 1.42
CA VAL A 252 0.36 -12.24 0.83
C VAL A 252 1.06 -12.91 -0.35
N ASN A 253 1.57 -14.13 -0.18
CA ASN A 253 2.24 -14.85 -1.28
C ASN A 253 1.31 -15.10 -2.48
N ALA A 254 0.02 -15.39 -2.25
CA ALA A 254 -0.94 -15.56 -3.34
C ALA A 254 -1.18 -14.25 -4.10
N LEU A 255 -1.31 -13.13 -3.38
CA LEU A 255 -1.49 -11.81 -3.96
C LEU A 255 -0.23 -11.34 -4.71
N GLU A 256 0.97 -11.51 -4.14
CA GLU A 256 2.23 -11.16 -4.80
C GLU A 256 2.44 -11.98 -6.08
N ASN A 257 2.13 -13.28 -6.05
CA ASN A 257 2.14 -14.13 -7.23
C ASN A 257 1.16 -13.65 -8.30
N PHE A 258 -0.06 -13.30 -7.89
CA PHE A 258 -1.06 -12.78 -8.81
C PHE A 258 -0.61 -11.45 -9.43
N LEU A 259 -0.03 -10.56 -8.62
CA LEU A 259 0.52 -9.31 -9.12
C LEU A 259 1.69 -9.55 -10.08
N MET A 260 2.65 -10.43 -9.77
CA MET A 260 3.74 -10.80 -10.70
C MET A 260 3.22 -11.35 -12.03
N VAL A 261 2.16 -12.17 -11.99
CA VAL A 261 1.47 -12.64 -13.20
C VAL A 261 0.90 -11.46 -13.99
N LYS A 262 0.24 -10.53 -13.31
CA LYS A 262 -0.33 -9.32 -13.93
C LYS A 262 0.75 -8.42 -14.54
N LEU A 263 1.91 -8.31 -13.88
CA LEU A 263 3.07 -7.57 -14.40
C LEU A 263 3.70 -8.22 -15.64
N CYS A 264 3.42 -9.49 -15.94
CA CYS A 264 3.87 -10.10 -17.21
C CYS A 264 3.01 -9.66 -18.41
N ASP A 265 1.89 -8.96 -18.16
CA ASP A 265 1.04 -8.30 -19.15
C ASP A 265 0.67 -9.13 -20.39
N ILE A 266 0.39 -10.42 -20.15
CA ILE A 266 0.12 -11.39 -21.21
C ILE A 266 -1.15 -11.04 -21.99
N GLU A 267 -2.15 -10.47 -21.33
CA GLU A 267 -3.39 -10.05 -21.98
C GLU A 267 -3.10 -8.98 -23.04
N LEU A 268 -2.42 -7.89 -22.67
CA LEU A 268 -2.08 -6.82 -23.60
C LEU A 268 -1.17 -7.32 -24.75
N LEU A 269 -0.16 -8.14 -24.44
CA LEU A 269 0.70 -8.74 -25.47
C LEU A 269 -0.09 -9.65 -26.41
N SER A 270 -1.04 -10.43 -25.89
CA SER A 270 -1.86 -11.32 -26.71
C SER A 270 -2.85 -10.55 -27.60
N LEU A 271 -3.40 -9.44 -27.12
CA LEU A 271 -4.25 -8.56 -27.90
C LEU A 271 -3.45 -7.93 -29.04
N ASN A 272 -2.24 -7.43 -28.78
CA ASN A 272 -1.37 -6.85 -29.81
C ASN A 272 -0.83 -7.88 -30.81
N PHE A 273 -0.56 -9.12 -30.36
CA PHE A 273 -0.20 -10.20 -31.27
C PHE A 273 -1.32 -10.49 -32.29
N ASN A 274 -2.58 -10.44 -31.84
CA ASN A 274 -3.76 -10.71 -32.66
C ASN A 274 -4.34 -9.48 -33.38
N ALA A 275 -3.99 -8.27 -32.94
CA ALA A 275 -4.31 -7.05 -33.64
C ALA A 275 -3.70 -7.12 -35.04
N GLY A 276 -4.57 -7.21 -36.05
CA GLY A 276 -4.19 -7.13 -37.45
C GLY A 276 -3.61 -5.75 -37.80
N ASP A 277 -3.45 -5.46 -39.08
CA ASP A 277 -2.97 -4.17 -39.62
C ASP A 277 -3.94 -2.98 -39.37
N GLN A 278 -4.47 -2.81 -38.15
CA GLN A 278 -5.29 -1.66 -37.78
C GLN A 278 -4.42 -0.58 -37.15
N ASP A 279 -4.26 0.52 -37.89
CA ASP A 279 -3.51 1.75 -37.57
C ASP A 279 -4.09 2.53 -36.38
N ASP A 280 -4.21 1.92 -35.21
CA ASP A 280 -4.41 2.68 -33.97
C ASP A 280 -3.02 2.93 -33.33
N GLU A 281 -2.35 4.00 -33.79
CA GLU A 281 -1.05 4.50 -33.29
C GLU A 281 -1.01 4.69 -31.76
N GLN A 282 -2.17 4.72 -31.10
CA GLN A 282 -2.30 4.92 -29.65
C GLN A 282 -2.10 3.64 -28.81
N SER A 283 -2.08 2.46 -29.43
CA SER A 283 -1.88 1.16 -28.75
C SER A 283 -0.41 0.85 -28.42
N CYS A 284 0.54 1.38 -29.18
CA CYS A 284 1.93 0.90 -29.15
C CYS A 284 2.73 1.27 -27.89
N SER A 285 2.52 2.45 -27.30
CA SER A 285 3.44 2.95 -26.25
C SER A 285 3.36 2.22 -24.91
N LEU A 286 2.27 1.51 -24.60
CA LEU A 286 2.05 0.90 -23.29
C LEU A 286 2.88 -0.38 -23.06
N PHE A 287 3.32 -1.05 -24.13
CA PHE A 287 4.07 -2.31 -24.04
C PHE A 287 5.46 -2.26 -24.71
N GLU A 288 5.85 -1.11 -25.27
CA GLU A 288 7.15 -0.89 -25.93
C GLU A 288 8.36 -1.28 -25.05
N HIS A 289 8.23 -1.08 -23.74
CA HIS A 289 9.26 -1.45 -22.77
C HIS A 289 9.62 -2.95 -22.78
N TRP A 290 8.73 -3.83 -23.25
CA TRP A 290 9.03 -5.26 -23.43
C TRP A 290 9.97 -5.55 -24.60
N PHE A 291 10.19 -4.61 -25.51
CA PHE A 291 11.20 -4.74 -26.57
C PHE A 291 12.54 -4.08 -26.17
N GLU A 292 12.56 -3.32 -25.07
CA GLU A 292 13.77 -2.76 -24.53
C GLU A 292 14.62 -3.83 -23.84
N LYS A 293 15.82 -4.05 -24.37
CA LYS A 293 16.77 -5.03 -23.84
C LYS A 293 17.11 -4.78 -22.36
N GLU A 294 17.24 -3.52 -21.97
CA GLU A 294 17.58 -3.15 -20.58
C GLU A 294 16.46 -3.53 -19.62
N PHE A 295 15.21 -3.14 -19.93
CA PHE A 295 14.05 -3.48 -19.14
C PHE A 295 13.89 -5.01 -19.00
N CYS A 296 13.89 -5.73 -20.12
CA CYS A 296 13.78 -7.18 -20.14
C CYS A 296 14.87 -7.87 -19.33
N SER A 297 16.11 -7.39 -19.39
CA SER A 297 17.20 -7.95 -18.59
C SER A 297 16.99 -7.74 -17.09
N LYS A 298 16.50 -6.57 -16.66
CA LYS A 298 16.22 -6.28 -15.25
C LYS A 298 15.03 -7.11 -14.75
N PHE A 299 13.95 -7.21 -15.54
CA PHE A 299 12.78 -8.03 -15.20
C PHE A 299 13.13 -9.52 -15.14
N GLN A 300 13.92 -10.01 -16.10
CA GLN A 300 14.46 -11.38 -16.09
C GLN A 300 15.26 -11.67 -14.82
N ALA A 301 16.06 -10.72 -14.34
CA ALA A 301 16.82 -10.88 -13.11
C ALA A 301 15.91 -11.01 -11.88
N VAL A 302 14.79 -10.26 -11.85
CA VAL A 302 13.75 -10.43 -10.82
C VAL A 302 13.16 -11.84 -10.87
N VAL A 303 12.72 -12.30 -12.05
CA VAL A 303 12.13 -13.64 -12.20
C VAL A 303 13.11 -14.75 -11.85
N ILE A 304 14.40 -14.60 -12.15
CA ILE A 304 15.45 -15.56 -11.75
C ILE A 304 15.66 -15.56 -10.23
N SER A 305 15.50 -14.41 -9.58
CA SER A 305 15.62 -14.32 -8.12
C SER A 305 14.48 -15.03 -7.39
N LEU A 306 13.34 -15.24 -8.05
CA LEU A 306 12.27 -16.09 -7.54
C LEU A 306 12.74 -17.55 -7.54
N CYS A 307 12.65 -18.21 -6.38
CA CYS A 307 13.02 -19.62 -6.27
C CYS A 307 12.15 -20.45 -7.25
N PRO A 308 12.75 -21.30 -8.09
CA PRO A 308 12.04 -22.19 -9.02
C PRO A 308 11.34 -23.28 -8.21
N CYS A 309 10.20 -22.92 -7.65
CA CYS A 309 9.38 -23.77 -6.79
C CYS A 309 7.92 -23.69 -7.24
N PRO A 310 7.07 -24.63 -6.80
CA PRO A 310 5.66 -24.65 -7.18
C PRO A 310 4.89 -23.36 -6.85
N LYS A 311 5.39 -22.53 -5.93
CA LYS A 311 4.74 -21.26 -5.58
C LYS A 311 4.79 -20.25 -6.72
N HIS A 312 5.88 -20.19 -7.48
CA HIS A 312 6.09 -19.20 -8.55
C HIS A 312 5.94 -19.81 -9.95
N SER A 313 5.44 -21.05 -10.06
CA SER A 313 5.38 -21.77 -11.35
C SER A 313 4.59 -21.01 -12.41
N CYS A 314 3.47 -20.37 -12.02
CA CYS A 314 2.67 -19.55 -12.93
C CYS A 314 3.45 -18.33 -13.43
N VAL A 315 4.23 -17.68 -12.57
CA VAL A 315 5.07 -16.54 -12.95
C VAL A 315 6.12 -16.97 -13.97
N HIS A 316 6.82 -18.10 -13.74
CA HIS A 316 7.80 -18.61 -14.70
C HIS A 316 7.16 -19.00 -16.04
N MET A 317 5.99 -19.62 -16.01
CA MET A 317 5.26 -20.02 -17.22
C MET A 317 4.82 -18.80 -18.04
N LEU A 318 4.21 -17.80 -17.40
CA LEU A 318 3.75 -16.61 -18.09
C LEU A 318 4.91 -15.73 -18.51
N TRP A 319 5.99 -15.63 -17.74
CA TRP A 319 7.21 -14.98 -18.19
C TRP A 319 7.82 -15.63 -19.44
N ALA A 320 7.82 -16.97 -19.51
CA ALA A 320 8.26 -17.66 -20.72
C ALA A 320 7.37 -17.33 -21.92
N LEU A 321 6.04 -17.28 -21.72
CA LEU A 321 5.08 -16.91 -22.75
C LEU A 321 5.25 -15.45 -23.20
N ASN A 322 5.43 -14.50 -22.26
CA ASN A 322 5.71 -13.10 -22.55
C ASN A 322 6.88 -12.99 -23.53
N ARG A 323 8.03 -13.59 -23.20
CA ARG A 323 9.22 -13.52 -24.06
C ARG A 323 9.00 -14.08 -25.46
N GLU A 324 8.24 -15.18 -25.59
CA GLU A 324 7.92 -15.72 -26.92
C GLU A 324 6.95 -14.82 -27.70
N LEU A 325 5.95 -14.24 -27.04
CA LEU A 325 5.07 -13.25 -27.68
C LEU A 325 5.84 -12.02 -28.14
N CYS A 326 6.70 -11.45 -27.29
CA CYS A 326 7.54 -10.31 -27.66
C CYS A 326 8.47 -10.64 -28.83
N ARG A 327 9.05 -11.85 -28.86
CA ARG A 327 9.87 -12.29 -30.00
C ARG A 327 9.06 -12.35 -31.29
N LEU A 328 7.87 -12.96 -31.25
CA LEU A 328 7.01 -13.09 -32.43
C LEU A 328 6.47 -11.74 -32.93
N ILE A 329 6.12 -10.82 -32.01
CA ILE A 329 5.68 -9.47 -32.35
C ILE A 329 6.86 -8.68 -32.95
N GLY A 330 8.03 -8.72 -32.32
CA GLY A 330 9.23 -8.03 -32.82
C GLY A 330 9.68 -8.54 -34.19
N ASP A 331 9.61 -9.85 -34.44
CA ASP A 331 9.85 -10.42 -35.77
C ASP A 331 8.83 -9.83 -36.78
N ARG A 332 7.53 -9.76 -36.45
CA ARG A 332 6.50 -9.17 -37.34
C ARG A 332 6.74 -7.68 -37.63
N GLU A 333 7.17 -6.90 -36.64
CA GLU A 333 7.45 -5.46 -36.81
C GLU A 333 8.73 -5.22 -37.62
N GLN A 334 9.78 -6.01 -37.44
CA GLN A 334 10.96 -5.96 -38.31
C GLN A 334 10.61 -6.27 -39.76
N TRP A 335 9.65 -7.17 -40.02
CA TRP A 335 9.12 -7.42 -41.36
C TRP A 335 8.26 -6.26 -41.91
N ARG A 336 7.78 -5.36 -41.06
CA ARG A 336 7.06 -4.13 -41.46
C ARG A 336 8.00 -2.93 -41.67
N CYS A 337 9.10 -2.87 -40.90
CA CYS A 337 10.11 -1.80 -40.98
C CYS A 337 11.30 -2.14 -41.89
N GLY A 338 11.38 -3.37 -42.41
CA GLY A 338 12.40 -3.84 -43.33
C GLY A 338 11.89 -3.97 -44.76
N ASP A 339 12.42 -3.11 -45.63
CA ASP A 339 12.29 -2.98 -47.10
C ASP A 339 10.93 -2.56 -47.71
#